data_AF-A0AAU5BAD8-F1
#
_entry.id   AF-A0AAU5BAD8-F1
#
_cell.length_a   1.000
_cell.length_b   1.000
_cell.length_c   1.000
_cell.angle_alpha   90.00
_cell.angle_beta   90.00
_cell.angle_gamma   90.00
#
_symmetry.space_group_name_H-M   'P 1'
#
loop_
_entity.id
_entity.type
_entity.pdbx_description
1 polymer ?
#
loop_
_entity_poly.entity_id
_entity_poly.type
_entity_poly.pdbx_seq_one_letter_code
_entity_poly.pdbx_strand_id
1 'polypeptide(L)'
;MTNESCAGWYRDHLGSDAATVFADGGVIKLRIRGVDFEGKRLDDLRPVVYPLPDGATFALADGALTDCVLEWDQPVVIVTGETERPATMSCLFSLRRSDPDVHLALHLDGALYESARAERDFAAALAAIRGVLPQDTRLRAPAL
;
A
#
# COMPACT_ATOMS: atom_id res chain seq x y z
N MET A 1 0.63 18.57 -10.04
CA MET A 1 0.95 17.68 -8.91
C MET A 1 1.68 16.50 -9.52
N THR A 2 2.89 16.20 -9.06
CA THR A 2 3.61 15.00 -9.48
C THR A 2 2.90 13.79 -8.89
N ASN A 3 2.36 12.91 -9.74
CA ASN A 3 1.91 11.60 -9.30
C ASN A 3 3.16 10.82 -8.89
N GLU A 4 3.39 10.74 -7.58
CA GLU A 4 4.46 9.93 -7.03
C GLU A 4 4.07 8.46 -7.19
N SER A 5 4.95 7.70 -7.85
CA SER A 5 4.77 6.27 -8.09
C SER A 5 5.77 5.49 -7.26
N CYS A 6 5.29 4.47 -6.55
CA CYS A 6 6.14 3.57 -5.79
C CYS A 6 6.26 2.23 -6.53
N ALA A 7 7.49 1.78 -6.73
CA ALA A 7 7.74 0.43 -7.21
C ALA A 7 7.48 -0.56 -6.08
N GLY A 8 6.90 -1.71 -6.43
CA GLY A 8 6.56 -2.75 -5.49
C GLY A 8 6.49 -4.13 -6.14
N TRP A 9 5.95 -5.06 -5.38
CA TRP A 9 5.77 -6.45 -5.74
C TRP A 9 4.32 -6.86 -5.54
N TYR A 10 3.78 -7.55 -6.53
CA TYR A 10 2.56 -8.32 -6.44
C TYR A 10 2.94 -9.79 -6.35
N ARG A 11 2.30 -10.54 -5.46
CA ARG A 11 2.48 -11.99 -5.35
C ARG A 11 1.15 -12.71 -5.32
N ASP A 12 0.99 -13.71 -6.16
CA ASP A 12 -0.15 -14.63 -6.15
C ASP A 12 0.32 -16.09 -6.25
N HIS A 13 -0.62 -17.00 -6.51
CA HIS A 13 -0.33 -18.42 -6.68
C HIS A 13 0.56 -18.73 -7.91
N LEU A 14 0.72 -17.81 -8.85
CA LEU A 14 1.57 -17.97 -10.03
C LEU A 14 3.01 -17.48 -9.79
N GLY A 15 3.24 -16.68 -8.75
CA GLY A 15 4.57 -16.20 -8.38
C GLY A 15 4.57 -14.72 -8.00
N SER A 16 5.71 -14.07 -8.24
CA SER A 16 5.92 -12.65 -7.95
C SER A 16 6.12 -11.86 -9.23
N ASP A 17 5.45 -10.72 -9.35
CA ASP A 17 5.57 -9.79 -10.46
C ASP A 17 5.81 -8.37 -9.95
N ALA A 18 6.48 -7.56 -10.76
CA ALA A 18 6.62 -6.14 -10.46
C ALA A 18 5.24 -5.45 -10.47
N ALA A 19 5.04 -4.59 -9.49
CA ALA A 19 3.88 -3.74 -9.35
C ALA A 19 4.30 -2.28 -9.34
N THR A 20 3.43 -1.40 -9.83
CA THR A 20 3.58 0.05 -9.60
C THR A 20 2.33 0.57 -8.92
N VAL A 21 2.52 1.14 -7.73
CA VAL A 21 1.46 1.73 -6.92
C VAL A 21 1.50 3.24 -7.10
N PHE A 22 0.34 3.83 -7.33
CA PHE A 22 0.15 5.27 -7.38
C PHE A 22 -0.99 5.62 -6.45
N ALA A 23 -0.91 6.80 -5.84
CA ALA A 23 -2.08 7.40 -5.25
C ALA A 23 -2.19 8.85 -5.68
N ASP A 24 -3.38 9.18 -6.15
CA ASP A 24 -3.70 10.45 -6.77
C ASP A 24 -5.11 10.85 -6.32
N GLY A 25 -5.20 11.95 -5.56
CA GLY A 25 -6.49 12.52 -5.17
C GLY A 25 -7.42 11.58 -4.38
N GLY A 26 -6.88 10.62 -3.63
CA GLY A 26 -7.66 9.62 -2.88
C GLY A 26 -8.14 8.43 -3.71
N VAL A 27 -7.61 8.26 -4.93
CA VAL A 27 -7.74 7.04 -5.72
C VAL A 27 -6.39 6.33 -5.75
N ILE A 28 -6.41 5.05 -5.39
CA ILE A 28 -5.27 4.16 -5.47
C ILE A 28 -5.30 3.53 -6.87
N LYS A 29 -4.17 3.62 -7.56
CA LYS A 29 -3.95 2.96 -8.84
C LYS A 29 -2.84 1.95 -8.71
N LEU A 30 -3.00 0.83 -9.37
CA LEU A 30 -2.06 -0.28 -9.33
C LEU A 30 -1.88 -0.84 -10.73
N ARG A 31 -0.63 -0.99 -11.17
CA ARG A 31 -0.32 -1.64 -12.45
C ARG A 31 0.43 -2.93 -12.20
N ILE A 32 -0.11 -4.05 -12.68
CA ILE A 32 0.47 -5.40 -12.56
C ILE A 32 0.29 -6.14 -13.88
N ARG A 33 1.33 -6.81 -14.39
CA ARG A 33 1.27 -7.61 -15.63
C ARG A 33 0.63 -6.85 -16.81
N GLY A 34 0.83 -5.52 -16.87
CA GLY A 34 0.26 -4.65 -17.90
C GLY A 34 -1.22 -4.29 -17.72
N VAL A 35 -1.87 -4.74 -16.64
CA VAL A 35 -3.25 -4.40 -16.28
C VAL A 35 -3.25 -3.29 -15.23
N ASP A 36 -4.02 -2.24 -15.50
CA ASP A 36 -4.26 -1.15 -14.57
C ASP A 36 -5.51 -1.45 -13.73
N PHE A 37 -5.38 -1.27 -12.42
CA PHE A 37 -6.42 -1.40 -11.41
C PHE A 37 -6.62 -0.05 -10.72
N GLU A 38 -7.86 0.26 -10.36
CA GLU A 38 -8.21 1.46 -9.60
C GLU A 38 -9.18 1.12 -8.47
N GLY A 39 -9.07 1.85 -7.36
CA GLY A 39 -9.94 1.68 -6.20
C GLY A 39 -9.74 2.82 -5.20
N LYS A 40 -10.72 3.04 -4.31
CA LYS A 40 -10.56 3.99 -3.19
C LYS A 40 -9.86 3.36 -1.98
N ARG A 41 -9.78 2.03 -1.98
CA ARG A 41 -9.14 1.20 -0.97
C ARG A 41 -8.42 0.06 -1.68
N LEU A 42 -7.39 -0.49 -1.05
CA LEU A 42 -6.61 -1.58 -1.61
C LEU A 42 -7.42 -2.88 -1.77
N ASP A 43 -8.44 -3.09 -0.94
CA ASP A 43 -9.37 -4.22 -1.01
C ASP A 43 -10.54 -4.01 -2.00
N ASP A 44 -10.58 -2.88 -2.70
CA ASP A 44 -11.55 -2.57 -3.76
C ASP A 44 -10.84 -2.21 -5.08
N LEU A 45 -9.63 -2.72 -5.29
CA LEU A 45 -8.89 -2.53 -6.54
C LEU A 45 -9.51 -3.36 -7.65
N ARG A 46 -10.12 -2.69 -8.63
CA ARG A 46 -10.80 -3.33 -9.76
C ARG A 46 -10.04 -3.02 -11.06
N PRO A 47 -9.93 -3.97 -12.00
CA PRO A 47 -9.37 -3.68 -13.31
C PRO A 47 -10.14 -2.55 -14.01
N VAL A 48 -9.40 -1.60 -14.59
CA VAL A 48 -9.98 -0.45 -15.31
C VAL A 48 -10.61 -0.89 -16.63
N VAL A 49 -10.04 -1.90 -17.29
CA VAL A 49 -10.49 -2.39 -18.60
C VAL A 49 -10.84 -3.88 -18.53
N TYR A 50 -11.94 -4.23 -19.17
CA TYR A 50 -12.37 -5.61 -19.42
C TYR A 50 -12.72 -5.83 -20.90
N PRO A 51 -12.47 -7.03 -21.46
CA PRO A 51 -11.81 -8.17 -20.84
C PRO A 51 -10.32 -7.90 -20.56
N LEU A 52 -9.74 -8.65 -19.63
CA LEU A 52 -8.31 -8.56 -19.34
C LEU A 52 -7.49 -8.97 -20.58
N PRO A 53 -6.27 -8.42 -20.75
CA PRO A 53 -5.36 -8.83 -21.83
C PRO A 53 -5.10 -10.34 -21.81
N ASP A 54 -4.90 -10.93 -22.98
CA ASP A 54 -4.61 -12.36 -23.12
C ASP A 54 -3.41 -12.78 -22.25
N GLY A 55 -3.61 -13.83 -21.44
CA GLY A 55 -2.61 -14.36 -20.51
C GLY A 55 -2.57 -13.66 -19.14
N ALA A 56 -3.23 -12.51 -18.97
CA ALA A 56 -3.34 -11.86 -17.67
C ALA A 56 -4.41 -12.56 -16.80
N THR A 57 -3.97 -13.34 -15.82
CA THR A 57 -4.85 -14.04 -14.87
C THR A 57 -4.71 -13.42 -13.50
N PHE A 58 -5.86 -13.08 -12.88
CA PHE A 58 -5.94 -12.55 -11.52
C PHE A 58 -7.08 -13.25 -10.78
N ALA A 59 -6.89 -13.48 -9.48
CA ALA A 59 -7.99 -13.87 -8.62
C ALA A 59 -8.83 -12.63 -8.31
N LEU A 60 -10.12 -12.70 -8.62
CA LEU A 60 -11.08 -11.62 -8.39
C LEU A 60 -12.25 -12.13 -7.54
N ALA A 61 -12.65 -11.35 -6.54
CA ALA A 61 -13.89 -11.53 -5.79
C ALA A 61 -14.75 -10.28 -5.96
N ASP A 62 -15.99 -10.44 -6.40
CA ASP A 62 -16.92 -9.34 -6.71
C ASP A 62 -16.33 -8.26 -7.64
N GLY A 63 -15.40 -8.68 -8.52
CA GLY A 63 -14.68 -7.84 -9.48
C GLY A 63 -13.43 -7.13 -8.93
N ALA A 64 -13.14 -7.25 -7.63
CA ALA A 64 -11.95 -6.67 -7.00
C ALA A 64 -10.83 -7.71 -6.85
N LEU A 65 -9.57 -7.25 -6.85
CA LEU A 65 -8.38 -8.06 -6.69
C LEU A 65 -8.34 -8.75 -5.32
N THR A 66 -8.05 -10.04 -5.31
CA THR A 66 -8.00 -10.86 -4.09
C THR A 66 -6.98 -11.98 -4.21
N ASP A 67 -6.83 -12.80 -3.15
CA ASP A 67 -5.94 -13.95 -3.05
C ASP A 67 -4.48 -13.64 -3.47
N CYS A 68 -3.98 -12.47 -3.06
CA CYS A 68 -2.64 -11.98 -3.39
C CYS A 68 -2.01 -11.13 -2.28
N VAL A 69 -0.71 -10.87 -2.38
CA VAL A 69 0.04 -9.96 -1.51
C VAL A 69 0.60 -8.80 -2.34
N LEU A 70 0.43 -7.58 -1.85
CA LEU A 70 1.06 -6.37 -2.37
C LEU A 70 2.10 -5.87 -1.37
N GLU A 71 3.29 -5.53 -1.86
CA GLU A 71 4.38 -5.01 -1.04
C GLU A 71 5.06 -3.85 -1.75
N TRP A 72 5.27 -2.72 -1.07
CA TRP A 72 6.04 -1.60 -1.60
C TRP A 72 6.62 -0.75 -0.48
N ASP A 73 7.62 0.06 -0.82
CA ASP A 73 8.16 1.09 0.06
C ASP A 73 7.64 2.46 -0.38
N GLN A 74 6.98 3.15 0.53
CA GLN A 74 6.42 4.49 0.33
C GLN A 74 7.34 5.52 1.02
N PRO A 75 7.95 6.45 0.27
CA PRO A 75 8.61 7.60 0.87
C PRO A 75 7.62 8.43 1.67
N VAL A 76 7.99 8.81 2.90
CA VAL A 76 7.17 9.65 3.76
C VAL A 76 8.00 10.74 4.43
N VAL A 77 7.33 11.79 4.89
CA VAL A 77 7.97 12.88 5.65
C VAL A 77 7.50 12.83 7.10
N ILE A 78 8.48 12.80 8.00
CA ILE A 78 8.28 12.91 9.45
C ILE A 78 8.59 14.34 9.86
N VAL A 79 7.74 14.91 10.71
CA VAL A 79 7.91 16.24 11.31
C VAL A 79 8.19 16.06 12.79
N THR A 80 9.33 16.54 13.25
CA THR A 80 9.69 16.58 14.67
C THR A 80 9.98 18.02 15.07
N GLY A 81 9.11 18.61 15.89
CA GLY A 81 9.13 20.06 16.13
C GLY A 81 8.95 20.84 14.82
N GLU A 82 9.94 21.65 14.44
CA GLU A 82 9.98 22.40 13.18
C GLU A 82 10.83 21.71 12.08
N THR A 83 11.36 20.52 12.35
CA THR A 83 12.25 19.82 11.40
C THR A 83 11.48 18.78 10.59
N GLU A 84 11.61 18.82 9.27
CA GLU A 84 11.15 17.75 8.37
C GLU A 84 12.29 16.75 8.11
N ARG A 85 11.97 15.46 8.12
CA ARG A 85 12.91 14.36 7.89
C ARG A 85 12.31 13.35 6.91
N PRO A 86 13.06 12.92 5.88
CA PRO A 86 12.62 11.82 5.04
C PRO A 86 12.67 10.50 5.83
N ALA A 87 11.71 9.63 5.56
CA ALA A 87 11.64 8.28 6.10
C ALA A 87 11.00 7.36 5.06
N THR A 88 11.05 6.04 5.32
CA THR A 88 10.43 5.04 4.46
C THR A 88 9.37 4.28 5.22
N MET A 89 8.18 4.18 4.64
CA MET A 89 7.10 3.32 5.12
C MET A 89 7.03 2.07 4.24
N SER A 90 7.44 0.93 4.77
CA SER A 90 7.22 -0.36 4.13
C SER A 90 5.77 -0.78 4.34
N CYS A 91 5.10 -1.10 3.24
CA CYS A 91 3.68 -1.43 3.16
C CYS A 91 3.54 -2.88 2.74
N LEU A 92 2.84 -3.70 3.53
CA LEU A 92 2.49 -5.07 3.17
C LEU A 92 0.98 -5.28 3.33
N PHE A 93 0.35 -5.72 2.26
CA PHE A 93 -1.09 -5.95 2.18
C PHE A 93 -1.37 -7.35 1.65
N SER A 94 -1.92 -8.20 2.51
CA SER A 94 -2.42 -9.51 2.10
C SER A 94 -3.92 -9.40 1.81
N LEU A 95 -4.28 -9.36 0.54
CA LEU A 95 -5.67 -9.35 0.10
C LEU A 95 -6.20 -10.78 0.12
N ARG A 96 -7.16 -11.04 1.01
CA ARG A 96 -7.87 -12.33 1.12
C ARG A 96 -9.36 -12.10 0.89
N ARG A 97 -10.09 -13.17 0.58
CA ARG A 97 -11.55 -13.08 0.31
C ARG A 97 -12.40 -12.58 1.48
N SER A 98 -12.01 -12.86 2.72
CA SER A 98 -12.81 -12.49 3.89
C SER A 98 -12.38 -11.15 4.49
N ASP A 99 -11.09 -11.00 4.78
CA ASP A 99 -10.53 -9.80 5.40
C ASP A 99 -9.10 -9.58 4.90
N PRO A 100 -8.72 -8.34 4.53
CA PRO A 100 -7.34 -8.01 4.24
C PRO A 100 -6.50 -7.94 5.52
N ASP A 101 -5.28 -8.46 5.48
CA ASP A 101 -4.28 -8.22 6.53
C ASP A 101 -3.34 -7.10 6.08
N VAL A 102 -3.25 -6.04 6.87
CA VAL A 102 -2.36 -4.91 6.63
C VAL A 102 -1.26 -4.87 7.68
N HIS A 103 -0.03 -4.64 7.23
CA HIS A 103 1.11 -4.38 8.08
C HIS A 103 1.92 -3.21 7.53
N LEU A 104 2.26 -2.27 8.42
CA LEU A 104 3.11 -1.13 8.12
C LEU A 104 4.35 -1.15 9.03
N ALA A 105 5.48 -0.79 8.43
CA ALA A 105 6.75 -0.63 9.10
C ALA A 105 7.38 0.72 8.70
N LEU A 106 7.54 1.62 9.67
CA LEU A 106 8.20 2.91 9.46
C LEU A 106 9.67 2.81 9.86
N HIS A 107 10.54 3.08 8.90
CA HIS A 107 11.99 3.22 9.07
C HIS A 107 12.35 4.70 9.20
N LEU A 108 12.78 5.11 10.39
CA LEU A 108 13.14 6.50 10.71
C LEU A 108 14.46 6.53 11.48
N ASP A 109 15.50 7.15 10.90
CA ASP A 109 16.81 7.33 11.52
C ASP A 109 17.42 6.01 12.10
N GLY A 110 17.16 4.89 11.43
CA GLY A 110 17.60 3.54 11.86
C GLY A 110 16.71 2.86 12.91
N ALA A 111 15.70 3.56 13.43
CA ALA A 111 14.66 2.96 14.26
C ALA A 111 13.52 2.39 13.39
N LEU A 112 12.88 1.34 13.89
CA LEU A 112 11.74 0.67 13.29
C LEU A 112 10.52 0.83 14.19
N TYR A 113 9.41 1.29 13.61
CA TYR A 113 8.11 1.38 14.27
C TYR A 113 7.11 0.56 13.46
N GLU A 114 6.35 -0.32 14.10
CA GLU A 114 5.50 -1.31 13.41
C GLU A 114 4.05 -1.25 13.89
N SER A 115 3.11 -1.46 12.96
CA SER A 115 1.72 -1.81 13.31
C SER A 115 1.62 -3.28 13.73
N ALA A 116 0.44 -3.71 14.19
CA ALA A 116 0.20 -5.15 14.29
C ALA A 116 0.31 -5.81 12.89
N ARG A 117 0.54 -7.13 12.86
CA ARG A 117 0.73 -7.88 11.61
C ARG A 117 -0.57 -8.15 10.83
N ALA A 118 -1.73 -7.87 11.42
CA ALA A 118 -3.05 -8.15 10.85
C ALA A 118 -4.02 -7.01 11.15
N GLU A 119 -3.62 -5.79 10.79
CA GLU A 119 -4.53 -4.64 10.85
C GLU A 119 -5.58 -4.77 9.76
N ARG A 120 -6.82 -4.39 10.06
CA ARG A 120 -7.96 -4.58 9.16
C ARG A 120 -7.96 -3.69 7.92
N ASP A 121 -7.25 -2.56 7.98
CA ASP A 121 -7.19 -1.56 6.91
C ASP A 121 -5.96 -0.65 7.10
N PHE A 122 -5.61 0.11 6.06
CA PHE A 122 -4.46 1.02 6.09
C PHE A 122 -4.60 2.12 7.15
N ALA A 123 -5.80 2.64 7.37
CA ALA A 123 -6.01 3.73 8.32
C ALA A 123 -5.78 3.25 9.77
N ALA A 124 -6.20 2.03 10.10
CA ALA A 124 -5.93 1.37 11.37
C ALA A 124 -4.43 1.15 11.59
N ALA A 125 -3.73 0.60 10.59
CA ALA A 125 -2.28 0.40 10.65
C ALA A 125 -1.52 1.73 10.80
N LEU A 126 -1.93 2.76 10.07
CA LEU A 126 -1.34 4.10 10.17
C LEU A 126 -1.57 4.74 11.54
N ALA A 127 -2.76 4.54 12.12
CA ALA A 127 -3.08 5.00 13.47
C ALA A 127 -2.22 4.27 14.52
N ALA A 128 -1.97 2.97 14.37
CA ALA A 128 -1.07 2.21 15.23
C ALA A 128 0.36 2.77 15.19
N ILE A 129 0.92 3.01 13.99
CA ILE A 129 2.23 3.66 13.83
C ILE A 129 2.26 5.02 14.53
N ARG A 130 1.25 5.88 14.30
CA ARG A 130 1.18 7.19 14.94
C ARG A 130 1.11 7.12 16.46
N GLY A 131 0.52 6.06 17.02
CA GLY A 131 0.41 5.85 18.46
C GLY A 131 1.71 5.44 19.14
N VAL A 132 2.67 4.86 18.40
CA VAL A 132 3.96 4.39 18.94
C VAL A 132 5.13 5.32 18.64
N LEU A 133 4.91 6.39 17.87
CA LEU A 133 5.93 7.40 17.59
C LEU A 133 6.34 8.17 18.85
N PRO A 134 7.60 8.66 18.92
CA PRO A 134 8.03 9.53 20.01
C PRO A 134 7.15 10.78 20.14
N GLN A 135 7.11 11.35 21.34
CA GLN A 135 6.47 12.65 21.57
C GLN A 135 7.04 13.71 20.61
N ASP A 136 6.19 14.64 20.17
CA ASP A 136 6.49 15.69 19.18
C ASP A 136 6.84 15.21 17.76
N THR A 137 6.73 13.91 17.48
CA THR A 137 6.92 13.34 16.15
C THR A 137 5.58 13.12 15.46
N ARG A 138 5.44 13.60 14.23
CA ARG A 138 4.23 13.47 13.42
C ARG A 138 4.56 13.00 12.02
N LEU A 139 3.82 12.00 11.57
CA LEU A 139 3.83 11.59 10.16
C LEU A 139 2.97 12.54 9.33
N ARG A 140 3.58 13.26 8.38
CA ARG A 140 2.80 13.95 7.32
C ARG A 140 2.05 12.88 6.55
N ALA A 141 0.79 13.14 6.22
CA ALA A 141 -0.04 12.16 5.52
C ALA A 141 0.71 11.64 4.29
N PRO A 142 0.89 10.31 4.13
CA PRO A 142 1.41 9.77 2.88
C PRO A 142 0.46 10.17 1.76
N ALA A 143 0.98 10.37 0.55
CA ALA A 143 0.15 10.55 -0.64
C ALA A 143 -0.47 9.20 -1.06
N LEU A 144 -1.20 8.52 -0.16
CA LEU A 144 -1.95 7.26 -0.37
C LEU A 144 -3.44 7.49 -0.18
#